data_AF-A0A3D4IJJ0-F1
#
_entry.id   AF-A0A3D4IJJ0-F1
#
_cell.length_a   1.000
_cell.length_b   1.000
_cell.length_c   1.000
_cell.angle_alpha   90.00
_cell.angle_beta   90.00
_cell.angle_gamma   90.00
#
_symmetry.space_group_name_H-M   'P 1'
#
loop_
_entity.id
_entity.type
_entity.pdbx_description
1 polymer ?
#
loop_
_entity_poly.entity_id
_entity_poly.type
_entity_poly.pdbx_seq_one_letter_code
_entity_poly.pdbx_strand_id
1 'polypeptide(L)'
;MQSGRVRSGQLDREEAMRRPVEINIDQRTDWKWLMSAQGKNFRNLLSRRFARKFPLGHDTSLRAFIEQVAGRRARGEQFTGYLKILNSVHPAGLRLLLEYGVDYVPYEWTTVPFEPRPRHCFENAWLLAHLAMENDRVWAAIPPPILYVEGLAYGSIVRPMLHAWNTQGFGSRTAVDWTHYSVCPWSRYLGIPFTLDEYWSICRLRNLEEGCAIFHKDHLTERMIDRIASIIDARKQ
;
A
#
# COMPACT_ATOMS: atom_id res chain seq x y z
N MET A 1 -40.66 12.58 53.46
CA MET A 1 -40.96 11.46 52.53
C MET A 1 -41.77 12.00 51.38
N GLN A 2 -41.18 12.17 50.20
CA GLN A 2 -41.91 12.24 48.94
C GLN A 2 -40.97 11.87 47.79
N SER A 3 -41.53 11.06 46.90
CA SER A 3 -40.90 10.20 45.92
C SER A 3 -40.27 10.96 44.75
N GLY A 4 -39.10 10.51 44.33
CA GLY A 4 -38.45 10.95 43.11
C GLY A 4 -39.24 10.63 41.84
N ARG A 5 -39.15 11.54 40.88
CA ARG A 5 -39.28 11.30 39.44
C ARG A 5 -38.72 12.53 38.72
N VAL A 6 -37.44 12.50 38.38
CA VAL A 6 -36.88 13.41 37.36
C VAL A 6 -36.88 12.65 36.04
N ARG A 7 -37.74 13.08 35.12
CA ARG A 7 -37.70 12.66 33.72
C ARG A 7 -36.49 13.33 33.05
N SER A 8 -35.33 12.67 33.08
CA SER A 8 -34.19 13.01 32.22
C SER A 8 -34.35 12.27 30.90
N GLY A 9 -35.12 12.84 29.98
CA GLY A 9 -35.45 12.16 28.73
C GLY A 9 -35.75 13.14 27.63
N GLN A 10 -34.83 14.08 27.33
CA GLN A 10 -34.91 14.86 26.09
C GLN A 10 -33.68 15.70 25.70
N LEU A 11 -32.46 15.39 26.19
CA LEU A 11 -31.26 16.12 25.77
C LEU A 11 -30.08 15.26 25.28
N ASP A 12 -30.21 13.93 25.22
CA ASP A 12 -29.07 13.06 24.85
C ASP A 12 -29.14 12.46 23.43
N ARG A 13 -29.91 13.04 22.51
CA ARG A 13 -30.07 12.48 21.14
C ARG A 13 -29.38 13.26 20.01
N GLU A 14 -28.88 14.47 20.24
CA GLU A 14 -28.22 15.25 19.18
C GLU A 14 -26.69 15.31 19.29
N GLU A 15 -26.11 14.93 20.43
CA GLU A 15 -24.64 14.99 20.63
C GLU A 15 -23.91 13.68 20.28
N ALA A 16 -24.65 12.61 19.94
CA ALA A 16 -24.09 11.31 19.57
C ALA A 16 -23.56 11.23 18.12
N MET A 17 -23.66 12.31 17.32
CA MET A 17 -23.40 12.28 15.87
C MET A 17 -22.09 12.94 15.40
N ARG A 18 -21.12 13.19 16.28
CA ARG A 18 -19.82 13.79 15.88
C ARG A 18 -18.60 13.22 16.61
N ARG A 19 -18.54 11.91 16.83
CA ARG A 19 -17.25 11.26 17.08
C ARG A 19 -16.82 10.54 15.80
N PRO A 20 -15.71 10.93 15.16
CA PRO A 20 -15.13 10.06 14.13
C PRO A 20 -14.85 8.73 14.83
N VAL A 21 -15.46 7.66 14.31
CA VAL A 21 -15.10 6.30 14.73
C VAL A 21 -13.63 6.16 14.38
N GLU A 22 -12.76 6.31 15.39
CA GLU A 22 -11.38 5.85 15.32
C GLU A 22 -11.44 4.34 15.19
N ILE A 23 -11.49 3.88 13.95
CA ILE A 23 -11.24 2.48 13.63
C ILE A 23 -9.78 2.28 14.00
N ASN A 24 -9.56 1.62 15.14
CA ASN A 24 -8.25 1.18 15.55
C ASN A 24 -7.86 0.05 14.60
N ILE A 25 -7.10 0.39 13.54
CA ILE A 25 -6.57 -0.55 12.53
C ILE A 25 -5.36 -1.26 13.14
N ASP A 26 -5.51 -1.79 14.35
CA ASP A 26 -4.56 -2.71 14.94
C ASP A 26 -5.15 -4.10 14.76
N GLN A 27 -4.62 -4.82 13.76
CA GLN A 27 -4.71 -6.27 13.59
C GLN A 27 -6.07 -6.84 13.14
N ARG A 28 -6.10 -7.23 11.86
CA ARG A 28 -7.03 -8.16 11.21
C ARG A 28 -8.48 -7.67 11.14
N THR A 29 -8.77 -6.89 10.09
CA THR A 29 -9.97 -7.24 9.33
C THR A 29 -9.68 -8.59 8.68
N ASP A 30 -9.95 -9.68 9.43
CA ASP A 30 -9.80 -11.05 8.93
C ASP A 30 -10.54 -11.13 7.60
N TRP A 31 -9.84 -11.55 6.55
CA TRP A 31 -10.40 -11.74 5.21
C TRP A 31 -11.70 -12.54 5.25
N LYS A 32 -11.78 -13.56 6.11
CA LYS A 32 -12.99 -14.37 6.29
C LYS A 32 -14.16 -13.53 6.80
N TRP A 33 -13.91 -12.65 7.78
CA TRP A 33 -14.93 -11.72 8.26
C TRP A 33 -15.29 -10.68 7.19
N LEU A 34 -14.29 -10.13 6.51
CA LEU A 34 -14.52 -9.12 5.51
C LEU A 34 -15.38 -9.64 4.37
N MET A 35 -15.23 -10.91 4.00
CA MET A 35 -16.00 -11.57 2.94
C MET A 35 -17.31 -12.20 3.44
N SER A 36 -17.55 -12.25 4.76
CA SER A 36 -18.79 -12.79 5.32
C SER A 36 -20.00 -11.88 5.09
N ALA A 37 -21.19 -12.37 5.47
CA ALA A 37 -22.41 -11.57 5.50
C ALA A 37 -22.29 -10.36 6.46
N GLN A 38 -21.63 -10.55 7.61
CA GLN A 38 -21.40 -9.49 8.59
C GLN A 38 -20.49 -8.37 8.05
N GLY A 39 -19.49 -8.73 7.22
CA GLY A 39 -18.60 -7.77 6.57
C GLY A 39 -19.24 -6.92 5.46
N LYS A 40 -20.45 -7.28 4.98
CA LYS A 40 -21.09 -6.64 3.80
C LYS A 40 -21.24 -5.13 3.96
N ASN A 41 -21.69 -4.66 5.12
CA ASN A 41 -21.87 -3.23 5.37
C ASN A 41 -20.53 -2.48 5.36
N PHE A 42 -19.47 -3.12 5.85
CA PHE A 42 -18.13 -2.55 5.83
C PHE A 42 -17.56 -2.49 4.40
N ARG A 43 -17.70 -3.57 3.61
CA ARG A 43 -17.34 -3.55 2.17
C ARG A 43 -18.07 -2.43 1.42
N ASN A 44 -19.38 -2.27 1.65
CA ASN A 44 -20.16 -1.18 1.04
C ASN A 44 -19.65 0.21 1.45
N LEU A 45 -19.26 0.38 2.72
CA LEU A 45 -18.66 1.62 3.21
C LEU A 45 -17.32 1.89 2.50
N LEU A 46 -16.46 0.88 2.38
CA LEU A 46 -15.17 1.00 1.68
C LEU A 46 -15.38 1.34 0.20
N SER A 47 -16.30 0.69 -0.49
CA SER A 47 -16.62 0.99 -1.90
C SER A 47 -17.10 2.43 -2.08
N ARG A 48 -17.98 2.92 -1.19
CA ARG A 48 -18.45 4.32 -1.24
C ARG A 48 -17.33 5.32 -0.98
N ARG A 49 -16.44 5.04 -0.02
CA ARG A 49 -15.27 5.87 0.26
C ARG A 49 -14.29 5.87 -0.91
N PHE A 50 -14.09 4.71 -1.53
CA PHE A 50 -13.21 4.55 -2.68
C PHE A 50 -13.73 5.35 -3.87
N ALA A 51 -14.98 5.15 -4.26
CA ALA A 51 -15.60 5.86 -5.38
C ALA A 51 -15.61 7.39 -5.17
N ARG A 52 -15.77 7.86 -3.92
CA ARG A 52 -15.67 9.29 -3.62
C ARG A 52 -14.25 9.83 -3.77
N LYS A 53 -13.24 9.06 -3.34
CA LYS A 53 -11.84 9.48 -3.37
C LYS A 53 -11.21 9.32 -4.76
N PHE A 54 -11.61 8.29 -5.49
CA PHE A 54 -11.14 7.93 -6.82
C PHE A 54 -12.36 7.71 -7.73
N PRO A 55 -12.95 8.79 -8.30
CA PRO A 55 -14.16 8.68 -9.11
C PRO A 55 -14.00 7.82 -10.37
N LEU A 56 -12.77 7.74 -10.91
CA LEU A 56 -12.43 6.86 -12.03
C LEU A 56 -11.92 5.48 -11.55
N GLY A 57 -12.22 5.10 -10.30
CA GLY A 57 -11.89 3.79 -9.75
C GLY A 57 -10.40 3.47 -9.82
N HIS A 58 -10.06 2.36 -10.50
CA HIS A 58 -8.68 1.91 -10.71
C HIS A 58 -7.97 2.55 -11.93
N ASP A 59 -8.61 3.50 -12.62
CA ASP A 59 -7.98 4.28 -13.69
C ASP A 59 -7.33 5.59 -13.20
N THR A 60 -7.74 6.11 -12.04
CA THR A 60 -7.08 7.27 -11.37
C THR A 60 -5.61 7.06 -10.98
N SER A 61 -4.65 7.55 -11.76
CA SER A 61 -3.23 7.47 -11.40
C SER A 61 -2.92 8.18 -10.06
N LEU A 62 -1.98 7.62 -9.28
CA LEU A 62 -1.44 8.32 -8.11
C LEU A 62 -0.44 9.42 -8.47
N ARG A 63 -0.02 9.55 -9.74
CA ARG A 63 1.04 10.48 -10.15
C ARG A 63 0.79 11.92 -9.70
N ALA A 64 -0.40 12.47 -9.93
CA ALA A 64 -0.75 13.83 -9.51
C ALA A 64 -0.63 14.04 -7.98
N PHE A 65 -0.98 13.02 -7.19
CA PHE A 65 -0.77 13.04 -5.74
C PHE A 65 0.72 13.04 -5.39
N ILE A 66 1.52 12.22 -6.07
CA ILE A 66 2.97 12.15 -5.87
C ILE A 66 3.63 13.48 -6.27
N GLU A 67 3.19 14.13 -7.35
CA GLU A 67 3.68 15.45 -7.78
C GLU A 67 3.43 16.50 -6.70
N GLN A 68 2.22 16.51 -6.13
CA GLN A 68 1.90 17.39 -5.01
C GLN A 68 2.81 17.13 -3.80
N VAL A 69 3.01 15.86 -3.44
CA VAL A 69 3.88 15.46 -2.32
C VAL A 69 5.32 15.89 -2.60
N ALA A 70 5.85 15.60 -3.79
CA ALA A 70 7.20 15.94 -4.20
C ALA A 70 7.44 17.45 -4.20
N GLY A 71 6.50 18.25 -4.74
CA GLY A 71 6.59 19.70 -4.75
C GLY A 71 6.61 20.31 -3.34
N ARG A 72 5.80 19.78 -2.42
CA ARG A 72 5.82 20.18 -1.01
C ARG A 72 7.15 19.82 -0.34
N ARG A 73 7.65 18.60 -0.58
CA ARG A 73 8.95 18.16 -0.04
C ARG A 73 10.12 18.97 -0.58
N ALA A 74 10.09 19.36 -1.85
CA ALA A 74 11.11 20.21 -2.46
C ALA A 74 11.20 21.62 -1.81
N ARG A 75 10.09 22.11 -1.25
CA ARG A 75 10.04 23.36 -0.47
C ARG A 75 10.43 23.19 1.01
N GLY A 76 10.88 22.02 1.42
CA GLY A 76 11.26 21.72 2.81
C GLY A 76 10.08 21.48 3.75
N GLU A 77 8.85 21.34 3.23
CA GLU A 77 7.68 21.09 4.07
C GLU A 77 7.76 19.70 4.74
N GLN A 78 7.42 19.66 6.04
CA GLN A 78 7.18 18.42 6.76
C GLN A 78 5.68 18.16 6.86
N PHE A 79 5.28 16.94 6.56
CA PHE A 79 3.90 16.51 6.72
C PHE A 79 3.59 16.22 8.19
N THR A 80 2.40 16.60 8.64
CA THR A 80 1.89 16.30 9.98
C THR A 80 0.60 15.48 9.89
N GLY A 81 0.11 15.00 11.03
CA GLY A 81 -1.14 14.23 11.11
C GLY A 81 -1.15 13.00 10.21
N TYR A 82 -2.20 12.86 9.40
CA TYR A 82 -2.44 11.68 8.54
C TYR A 82 -1.36 11.45 7.47
N LEU A 83 -0.64 12.49 7.06
CA LEU A 83 0.40 12.42 6.03
C LEU A 83 1.82 12.27 6.58
N LYS A 84 2.00 12.24 7.91
CA LYS A 84 3.32 12.21 8.57
C LYS A 84 4.22 11.09 8.04
N ILE A 85 3.65 9.94 7.68
CA ILE A 85 4.40 8.80 7.17
C ILE A 85 5.12 9.11 5.85
N LEU A 86 4.62 10.05 5.03
CA LEU A 86 5.27 10.44 3.78
C LEU A 86 6.60 11.17 4.00
N ASN A 87 6.88 11.66 5.22
CA ASN A 87 8.19 12.21 5.53
C ASN A 87 9.30 11.16 5.52
N SER A 88 8.96 9.87 5.58
CA SER A 88 9.94 8.77 5.52
C SER A 88 10.34 8.42 4.09
N VAL A 89 9.67 8.97 3.07
CA VAL A 89 10.03 8.72 1.67
C VAL A 89 11.17 9.66 1.25
N HIS A 90 12.20 9.10 0.63
CA HIS A 90 13.30 9.88 0.09
C HIS A 90 12.80 10.79 -1.05
N PRO A 91 13.17 12.08 -1.09
CA PRO A 91 12.74 12.98 -2.17
C PRO A 91 13.10 12.48 -3.58
N ALA A 92 14.27 11.87 -3.74
CA ALA A 92 14.64 11.24 -5.02
C ALA A 92 13.79 10.00 -5.35
N GLY A 93 13.32 9.25 -4.35
CA GLY A 93 12.41 8.13 -4.56
C GLY A 93 11.07 8.59 -5.15
N LEU A 94 10.54 9.73 -4.66
CA LEU A 94 9.35 10.36 -5.26
C LEU A 94 9.58 10.73 -6.72
N ARG A 95 10.76 11.28 -7.07
CA ARG A 95 11.10 11.59 -8.47
C ARG A 95 11.17 10.34 -9.34
N LEU A 96 11.83 9.29 -8.87
CA LEU A 96 11.89 8.01 -9.58
C LEU A 96 10.50 7.44 -9.83
N LEU A 97 9.59 7.50 -8.86
CA LEU A 97 8.19 7.09 -9.04
C LEU A 97 7.46 7.97 -10.08
N LEU A 98 7.71 9.27 -10.08
CA LEU A 98 7.16 10.19 -11.08
C LEU A 98 7.70 9.97 -12.49
N GLU A 99 8.90 9.41 -12.63
CA GLU A 99 9.52 9.19 -13.93
C GLU A 99 9.24 7.78 -14.47
N TYR A 100 9.33 6.77 -13.61
CA TYR A 100 9.34 5.36 -14.01
C TYR A 100 8.22 4.52 -13.38
N GLY A 101 7.44 5.10 -12.46
CA GLY A 101 6.38 4.38 -11.77
C GLY A 101 5.24 3.98 -12.70
N VAL A 102 4.75 2.75 -12.51
CA VAL A 102 3.61 2.16 -13.22
C VAL A 102 2.41 2.12 -12.28
N ASP A 103 1.22 2.43 -12.80
CA ASP A 103 -0.03 2.28 -12.07
C ASP A 103 -0.53 0.85 -12.11
N TYR A 104 -0.83 0.29 -10.92
CA TYR A 104 -1.33 -1.06 -10.77
C TYR A 104 -2.78 -1.12 -10.29
N VAL A 105 -3.46 -2.18 -10.72
CA VAL A 105 -4.81 -2.59 -10.34
C VAL A 105 -4.68 -3.75 -9.35
N PRO A 106 -5.40 -3.75 -8.22
CA PRO A 106 -5.27 -4.79 -7.22
C PRO A 106 -5.60 -6.18 -7.75
N TYR A 107 -4.83 -7.18 -7.32
CA TYR A 107 -5.18 -8.58 -7.50
C TYR A 107 -6.37 -8.96 -6.64
N GLU A 108 -7.37 -9.60 -7.23
CA GLU A 108 -8.51 -10.13 -6.49
C GLU A 108 -8.16 -11.50 -5.91
N TRP A 109 -7.84 -11.52 -4.63
CA TRP A 109 -7.50 -12.74 -3.92
C TRP A 109 -8.72 -13.66 -3.80
N THR A 110 -8.66 -14.84 -4.42
CA THR A 110 -9.66 -15.91 -4.22
C THR A 110 -9.18 -16.94 -3.20
N THR A 111 -7.88 -17.23 -3.24
CA THR A 111 -7.19 -18.12 -2.29
C THR A 111 -5.94 -17.43 -1.78
N VAL A 112 -5.74 -17.52 -0.47
CA VAL A 112 -4.68 -16.83 0.27
C VAL A 112 -3.66 -17.91 0.69
N PRO A 113 -2.42 -17.89 0.20
CA PRO A 113 -1.45 -18.97 0.44
C PRO A 113 -1.07 -19.17 1.92
N PHE A 114 -0.98 -18.09 2.71
CA PHE A 114 -0.74 -18.10 4.17
C PHE A 114 -1.21 -16.79 4.82
N GLU A 115 -0.94 -16.48 6.09
CA GLU A 115 -1.27 -15.14 6.63
C GLU A 115 -0.04 -14.22 6.56
N PRO A 116 -0.13 -13.00 6.01
CA PRO A 116 0.98 -12.05 6.00
C PRO A 116 1.35 -11.57 7.42
N ARG A 117 2.61 -11.18 7.61
CA ARG A 117 3.06 -10.54 8.85
C ARG A 117 2.50 -9.11 8.93
N PRO A 118 1.82 -8.73 10.03
CA PRO A 118 1.24 -7.39 10.15
C PRO A 118 2.31 -6.29 10.13
N ARG A 119 2.13 -5.24 9.32
CA ARG A 119 3.05 -4.08 9.21
C ARG A 119 4.44 -4.37 8.62
N HIS A 120 4.62 -5.51 7.96
CA HIS A 120 5.88 -5.91 7.34
C HIS A 120 5.76 -5.97 5.81
N CYS A 121 5.30 -4.90 5.15
CA CYS A 121 4.95 -4.97 3.73
C CYS A 121 6.10 -5.34 2.80
N PHE A 122 7.28 -4.80 3.06
CA PHE A 122 8.50 -5.06 2.29
C PHE A 122 8.95 -6.52 2.44
N GLU A 123 8.99 -7.04 3.66
CA GLU A 123 9.30 -8.45 3.94
C GLU A 123 8.24 -9.40 3.37
N ASN A 124 6.95 -9.07 3.50
CA ASN A 124 5.86 -9.87 2.96
C ASN A 124 5.93 -9.99 1.44
N ALA A 125 6.21 -8.87 0.73
CA ALA A 125 6.34 -8.85 -0.72
C ALA A 125 7.60 -9.60 -1.19
N TRP A 126 8.71 -9.43 -0.48
CA TRP A 126 9.94 -10.19 -0.74
C TRP A 126 9.72 -11.69 -0.52
N LEU A 127 9.12 -12.07 0.61
CA LEU A 127 8.85 -13.46 0.97
C LEU A 127 7.90 -14.12 -0.02
N LEU A 128 6.85 -13.42 -0.46
CA LEU A 128 5.93 -13.96 -1.47
C LEU A 128 6.64 -14.20 -2.81
N ALA A 129 7.48 -13.26 -3.28
CA ALA A 129 8.27 -13.47 -4.50
C ALA A 129 9.24 -14.64 -4.37
N HIS A 130 9.92 -14.75 -3.22
CA HIS A 130 10.88 -15.82 -2.96
C HIS A 130 10.19 -17.20 -2.89
N LEU A 131 9.14 -17.33 -2.09
CA LEU A 131 8.36 -18.57 -1.97
C LEU A 131 7.69 -18.95 -3.29
N ALA A 132 7.27 -17.96 -4.08
CA ALA A 132 6.77 -18.24 -5.42
C ALA A 132 7.83 -18.99 -6.21
N MET A 133 9.10 -18.62 -6.22
CA MET A 133 10.12 -19.36 -7.01
C MET A 133 10.28 -20.86 -6.65
N GLU A 134 9.84 -21.29 -5.46
CA GLU A 134 10.14 -22.62 -4.92
C GLU A 134 8.91 -23.52 -4.69
N ASN A 135 7.69 -22.98 -4.80
CA ASN A 135 6.49 -23.68 -4.32
C ASN A 135 5.30 -23.65 -5.28
N ASP A 136 5.05 -24.77 -5.96
CA ASP A 136 3.94 -24.96 -6.91
C ASP A 136 2.55 -24.55 -6.38
N ARG A 137 2.31 -24.64 -5.06
CA ARG A 137 1.03 -24.18 -4.48
C ARG A 137 0.87 -22.66 -4.56
N VAL A 138 1.96 -21.92 -4.47
CA VAL A 138 1.97 -20.46 -4.67
C VAL A 138 1.78 -20.14 -6.16
N TRP A 139 2.37 -20.92 -7.08
CA TRP A 139 2.15 -20.75 -8.53
C TRP A 139 0.69 -20.96 -8.92
N ALA A 140 0.02 -21.93 -8.29
CA ALA A 140 -1.40 -22.16 -8.50
C ALA A 140 -2.25 -20.94 -8.11
N ALA A 141 -1.79 -20.13 -7.16
CA ALA A 141 -2.47 -18.90 -6.75
C ALA A 141 -2.07 -17.69 -7.58
N ILE A 142 -0.79 -17.55 -7.95
CA ILE A 142 -0.24 -16.44 -8.74
C ILE A 142 0.80 -16.99 -9.72
N PRO A 143 0.48 -17.04 -11.02
CA PRO A 143 1.44 -17.47 -12.04
C PRO A 143 2.69 -16.57 -12.10
N PRO A 144 3.84 -17.16 -12.43
CA PRO A 144 5.12 -16.47 -12.67
C PRO A 144 5.10 -15.63 -13.96
N PRO A 145 6.17 -14.87 -14.23
CA PRO A 145 7.21 -14.47 -13.27
C PRO A 145 6.63 -13.52 -12.22
N ILE A 146 7.05 -13.64 -10.96
CA ILE A 146 6.67 -12.70 -9.90
C ILE A 146 7.80 -11.69 -9.67
N LEU A 147 7.48 -10.42 -9.78
CA LEU A 147 8.40 -9.31 -9.54
C LEU A 147 8.08 -8.64 -8.21
N TYR A 148 9.10 -8.15 -7.53
CA TYR A 148 8.97 -7.26 -6.38
C TYR A 148 8.67 -5.84 -6.86
N VAL A 149 7.71 -5.16 -6.24
CA VAL A 149 7.35 -3.79 -6.57
C VAL A 149 7.44 -2.95 -5.32
N GLU A 150 8.13 -1.82 -5.40
CA GLU A 150 8.12 -0.80 -4.35
C GLU A 150 7.54 0.51 -4.88
N GLY A 151 6.74 1.18 -4.07
CA GLY A 151 6.17 2.46 -4.43
C GLY A 151 5.20 3.01 -3.39
N LEU A 152 4.19 3.74 -3.83
CA LEU A 152 3.17 4.31 -2.96
C LEU A 152 1.85 3.56 -3.10
N ALA A 153 1.27 3.24 -1.94
CA ALA A 153 -0.10 2.76 -1.82
C ALA A 153 -0.97 3.83 -1.16
N TYR A 154 -2.19 4.02 -1.65
CA TYR A 154 -3.16 4.93 -1.05
C TYR A 154 -4.59 4.46 -1.30
N GLY A 155 -5.41 4.39 -0.26
CA GLY A 155 -6.74 3.80 -0.36
C GLY A 155 -7.82 4.48 0.46
N SER A 156 -8.95 3.80 0.58
CA SER A 156 -10.13 4.25 1.34
C SER A 156 -9.91 4.20 2.84
N ILE A 157 -9.05 3.29 3.28
CA ILE A 157 -8.65 3.11 4.68
C ILE A 157 -7.12 3.17 4.84
N VAL A 158 -6.39 2.71 3.82
CA VAL A 158 -4.93 2.78 3.76
C VAL A 158 -4.49 4.23 3.58
N ARG A 159 -3.67 4.72 4.53
CA ARG A 159 -3.04 6.05 4.46
C ARG A 159 -2.01 6.05 3.32
N PRO A 160 -1.73 7.19 2.67
CA PRO A 160 -0.70 7.22 1.65
C PRO A 160 0.64 6.88 2.33
N MET A 161 1.28 5.83 1.87
CA MET A 161 2.49 5.30 2.50
C MET A 161 3.41 4.64 1.47
N LEU A 162 4.70 4.65 1.78
CA LEU A 162 5.64 3.76 1.09
C LEU A 162 5.25 2.32 1.38
N HIS A 163 5.20 1.52 0.33
CA HIS A 163 4.65 0.18 0.35
C HIS A 163 5.36 -0.71 -0.66
N ALA A 164 5.26 -2.02 -0.44
CA ALA A 164 5.73 -3.02 -1.37
C ALA A 164 4.68 -4.10 -1.60
N TRP A 165 4.65 -4.62 -2.83
CA TRP A 165 3.76 -5.65 -3.31
C TRP A 165 4.46 -6.43 -4.44
N ASN A 166 3.73 -7.31 -5.12
CA ASN A 166 4.26 -8.06 -6.26
C ASN A 166 3.45 -7.85 -7.54
N THR A 167 4.05 -8.11 -8.70
CA THR A 167 3.34 -8.13 -10.00
C THR A 167 3.75 -9.35 -10.84
N GLN A 168 2.92 -9.73 -11.79
CA GLN A 168 3.12 -10.88 -12.67
C GLN A 168 3.93 -10.49 -13.91
N GLY A 169 5.20 -10.15 -13.73
CA GLY A 169 6.10 -9.73 -14.81
C GLY A 169 5.96 -8.26 -15.19
N PHE A 170 6.89 -7.79 -16.02
CA PHE A 170 7.05 -6.35 -16.33
C PHE A 170 5.88 -5.75 -17.13
N GLY A 171 5.17 -6.56 -17.92
CA GLY A 171 4.00 -6.11 -18.68
C GLY A 171 2.69 -6.12 -17.87
N SER A 172 2.70 -6.70 -16.67
CA SER A 172 1.49 -6.80 -15.85
C SER A 172 1.28 -5.54 -15.02
N ARG A 173 0.02 -5.11 -14.99
CA ARG A 173 -0.47 -4.02 -14.13
C ARG A 173 -1.15 -4.56 -12.87
N THR A 174 -0.98 -5.83 -12.54
CA THR A 174 -1.63 -6.43 -11.37
C THR A 174 -0.81 -6.20 -10.10
N ALA A 175 -1.38 -5.56 -9.09
CA ALA A 175 -0.80 -5.45 -7.76
C ALA A 175 -1.25 -6.61 -6.88
N VAL A 176 -0.40 -7.63 -6.80
CA VAL A 176 -0.51 -8.73 -5.85
C VAL A 176 -0.03 -8.23 -4.49
N ASP A 177 -0.89 -7.47 -3.80
CA ASP A 177 -0.58 -6.93 -2.48
C ASP A 177 -0.92 -7.95 -1.40
N TRP A 178 0.12 -8.64 -0.94
CA TRP A 178 0.00 -9.63 0.11
C TRP A 178 -0.27 -9.04 1.50
N THR A 179 0.10 -7.78 1.72
CA THR A 179 0.01 -7.18 3.05
C THR A 179 -1.36 -6.59 3.32
N HIS A 180 -2.00 -6.06 2.28
CA HIS A 180 -3.34 -5.52 2.35
C HIS A 180 -4.35 -6.34 1.58
N TYR A 181 -4.10 -7.64 1.35
CA TYR A 181 -4.94 -8.51 0.53
C TYR A 181 -6.44 -8.40 0.82
N SER A 182 -6.83 -8.13 2.06
CA SER A 182 -8.23 -7.93 2.43
C SER A 182 -8.84 -6.60 1.95
N VAL A 183 -8.07 -5.51 1.92
CA VAL A 183 -8.54 -4.17 1.52
C VAL A 183 -7.92 -3.67 0.22
N CYS A 184 -7.17 -4.52 -0.49
CA CYS A 184 -6.53 -4.20 -1.75
C CYS A 184 -7.52 -3.67 -2.80
N PRO A 185 -8.79 -4.13 -2.91
CA PRO A 185 -9.72 -3.63 -3.92
C PRO A 185 -10.11 -2.16 -3.74
N TRP A 186 -9.83 -1.58 -2.57
CA TRP A 186 -10.10 -0.17 -2.27
C TRP A 186 -8.82 0.67 -2.10
N SER A 187 -7.74 0.21 -2.72
CA SER A 187 -6.43 0.85 -2.71
C SER A 187 -5.92 1.10 -4.14
N ARG A 188 -5.10 2.14 -4.28
CA ARG A 188 -4.36 2.50 -5.49
C ARG A 188 -2.88 2.31 -5.26
N TYR A 189 -2.19 1.92 -6.31
CA TYR A 189 -0.79 1.52 -6.29
C TYR A 189 -0.06 2.17 -7.45
N LEU A 190 1.06 2.81 -7.16
CA LEU A 190 2.01 3.28 -8.18
C LEU A 190 3.42 2.95 -7.71
N GLY A 191 4.13 2.15 -8.49
CA GLY A 191 5.44 1.64 -8.08
C GLY A 191 6.32 1.22 -9.24
N ILE A 192 7.56 0.85 -8.92
CA ILE A 192 8.56 0.40 -9.88
C ILE A 192 8.80 -1.10 -9.65
N PRO A 193 8.64 -1.94 -10.68
CA PRO A 193 8.90 -3.37 -10.57
C PRO A 193 10.39 -3.68 -10.69
N PHE A 194 10.82 -4.70 -9.96
CA PHE A 194 12.17 -5.27 -9.93
C PHE A 194 12.07 -6.80 -9.88
N THR A 195 12.92 -7.48 -10.64
CA THR A 195 13.30 -8.86 -10.31
C THR A 195 13.97 -8.88 -8.93
N LEU A 196 13.98 -10.05 -8.27
CA LEU A 196 14.70 -10.18 -7.00
C LEU A 196 16.20 -9.90 -7.16
N ASP A 197 16.80 -10.28 -8.28
CA ASP A 197 18.21 -10.00 -8.56
C ASP A 197 18.50 -8.50 -8.70
N GLU A 198 17.63 -7.76 -9.38
CA GLU A 198 17.73 -6.30 -9.48
C GLU A 198 17.57 -5.63 -8.12
N TYR A 199 16.53 -6.00 -7.36
CA TYR A 199 16.31 -5.56 -5.98
C TYR A 199 17.57 -5.80 -5.13
N TRP A 200 18.12 -7.00 -5.19
CA TRP A 200 19.33 -7.36 -4.45
C TRP A 200 20.55 -6.57 -4.88
N SER A 201 20.71 -6.35 -6.18
CA SER A 201 21.83 -5.54 -6.70
C SER A 201 21.78 -4.11 -6.18
N ILE A 202 20.59 -3.57 -5.89
CA ILE A 202 20.41 -2.24 -5.29
C ILE A 202 20.69 -2.30 -3.78
N CYS A 203 20.09 -3.23 -3.04
CA CYS A 203 20.26 -3.36 -1.59
C CYS A 203 21.72 -3.59 -1.16
N ARG A 204 22.48 -4.36 -1.94
CA ARG A 204 23.91 -4.64 -1.68
C ARG A 204 24.79 -3.38 -1.72
N LEU A 205 24.39 -2.32 -2.44
CA LEU A 205 25.17 -1.07 -2.48
C LEU A 205 25.27 -0.38 -1.12
N ARG A 206 24.38 -0.73 -0.17
CA ARG A 206 24.36 -0.19 1.18
C ARG A 206 24.26 -1.29 2.26
N ASN A 207 24.50 -2.55 1.91
CA ASN A 207 24.34 -3.69 2.82
C ASN A 207 22.99 -3.70 3.54
N LEU A 208 21.89 -3.42 2.81
CA LEU A 208 20.55 -3.45 3.39
C LEU A 208 20.09 -4.90 3.57
N GLU A 209 19.29 -5.13 4.61
CA GLU A 209 18.66 -6.41 4.90
C GLU A 209 17.59 -6.79 3.85
N GLU A 210 17.23 -8.08 3.84
CA GLU A 210 16.14 -8.59 2.99
C GLU A 210 14.81 -7.95 3.38
N GLY A 211 13.93 -7.69 2.40
CA GLY A 211 12.65 -7.06 2.68
C GLY A 211 12.76 -5.64 3.26
N CYS A 212 13.80 -4.88 2.91
CA CYS A 212 13.92 -3.47 3.26
C CYS A 212 13.20 -2.56 2.24
N ALA A 213 12.99 -1.30 2.62
CA ALA A 213 12.40 -0.28 1.77
C ALA A 213 13.48 0.55 1.04
N ILE A 214 13.68 0.34 -0.26
CA ILE A 214 14.70 1.04 -1.07
C ILE A 214 14.47 2.56 -1.07
N PHE A 215 13.23 3.02 -1.21
CA PHE A 215 12.87 4.44 -1.31
C PHE A 215 12.69 5.13 0.04
N HIS A 216 13.02 4.45 1.15
CA HIS A 216 13.06 5.09 2.46
C HIS A 216 14.19 6.15 2.51
N LYS A 217 13.93 7.28 3.17
CA LYS A 217 14.85 8.41 3.26
C LYS A 217 16.20 8.04 3.87
N ASP A 218 16.19 7.05 4.76
CA ASP A 218 17.39 6.60 5.46
C ASP A 218 18.10 5.49 4.70
N HIS A 219 17.59 5.02 3.54
CA HIS A 219 18.16 3.93 2.74
C HIS A 219 18.65 4.40 1.37
N LEU A 220 17.89 5.22 0.64
CA LEU A 220 18.22 5.61 -0.72
C LEU A 220 19.47 6.51 -0.78
N THR A 221 20.44 6.16 -1.62
CA THR A 221 21.69 6.92 -1.88
C THR A 221 21.83 7.24 -3.36
N GLU A 222 22.74 8.15 -3.72
CA GLU A 222 23.04 8.48 -5.13
C GLU A 222 23.43 7.25 -5.94
N ARG A 223 24.33 6.40 -5.43
CA ARG A 223 24.72 5.15 -6.09
C ARG A 223 23.53 4.21 -6.34
N MET A 224 22.57 4.14 -5.40
CA MET A 224 21.36 3.34 -5.58
C MET A 224 20.43 3.95 -6.64
N ILE A 225 20.31 5.28 -6.67
CA ILE A 225 19.52 6.01 -7.68
C ILE A 225 20.08 5.74 -9.07
N ASP A 226 21.39 5.86 -9.26
CA ASP A 226 22.06 5.59 -10.53
C ASP A 226 21.86 4.13 -10.96
N ARG A 227 21.94 3.19 -10.00
CA ARG A 227 21.70 1.77 -10.26
C ARG A 227 20.25 1.52 -10.70
N ILE A 228 19.27 2.14 -10.05
CA ILE A 228 17.86 2.03 -10.42
C ILE A 228 17.63 2.57 -11.84
N ALA A 229 18.15 3.76 -12.16
CA ALA A 229 18.03 4.34 -13.50
C ALA A 229 18.67 3.44 -14.56
N SER A 230 19.90 2.95 -14.31
CA SER A 230 20.59 2.02 -15.20
C SER A 230 19.82 0.72 -15.45
N ILE A 231 19.23 0.14 -14.39
CA ILE A 231 18.37 -1.04 -14.52
C ILE A 231 17.18 -0.75 -15.43
N ILE A 232 16.50 0.38 -15.22
CA ILE A 232 15.30 0.73 -15.96
C ILE A 232 15.62 1.01 -17.43
N ASP A 233 16.72 1.70 -17.71
CA ASP A 233 17.14 1.99 -19.08
C ASP A 233 17.56 0.74 -19.85
N ALA A 234 18.21 -0.22 -19.18
CA ALA A 234 18.55 -1.51 -19.78
C ALA A 234 17.32 -2.32 -20.22
N ARG A 235 16.15 -2.10 -19.61
CA ARG A 235 14.89 -2.77 -19.98
C ARG A 235 14.19 -2.17 -21.21
N LYS A 236 14.60 -0.96 -21.64
CA LYS A 236 14.03 -0.27 -22.81
C LYS A 236 14.73 -0.67 -24.12
N GLN A 237 15.88 -1.33 -24.02
CA GLN A 237 16.68 -1.84 -25.14
C GLN A 237 16.22 -3.25 -25.52
#